data_AF-A0A8H4VR67-F1
#
_entry.id   AF-A0A8H4VR67-F1
#
_cell.length_a   1.000
_cell.length_b   1.000
_cell.length_c   1.000
_cell.angle_alpha   90.00
_cell.angle_beta   90.00
_cell.angle_gamma   90.00
#
_symmetry.space_group_name_H-M   'P 1'
#
loop_
_entity.id
_entity.type
_entity.pdbx_description
1 polymer ?
#
loop_
_entity_poly.entity_id
_entity_poly.type
_entity_poly.pdbx_seq_one_letter_code
_entity_poly.pdbx_strand_id
1 'polypeptide(L)'
;MNSRPQDILGIVFSDGTAPHFWSTLPMFPMLPGMKAIMEGLDYKETIGLKAETKLSPEEWDAYQKGEKENETGKRQVGKEFTFMPETFVEVEKKDLLNQTPPKLGNRPVCVIKGNHPTRDIQRLYEKGVARGNGTEEDRKEARDAIGVWIEKEKGFHESFLKLSSKGHWIEATQSGHWVHHTEPELIVEGVRWVFENLEE
;
A
#
# COMPACT_ATOMS: atom_id res chain seq x y z
N MET A 1 19.27 11.27 0.59
CA MET A 1 19.58 11.40 2.03
C MET A 1 19.73 9.98 2.57
N ASN A 2 20.96 9.50 2.81
CA ASN A 2 21.16 8.17 3.37
C ASN A 2 21.10 8.29 4.90
N SER A 3 19.89 8.30 5.45
CA SER A 3 19.71 8.27 6.91
C SER A 3 20.31 6.97 7.44
N ARG A 4 21.24 7.07 8.40
CA ARG A 4 21.77 5.87 9.06
C ARG A 4 20.72 5.38 10.07
N PRO A 5 20.66 4.09 10.41
CA PRO A 5 19.64 3.58 11.34
C PRO A 5 19.58 4.33 12.68
N GLN A 6 20.71 4.85 13.16
CA GLN A 6 20.78 5.68 14.37
C GLN A 6 20.12 7.06 14.23
N ASP A 7 19.95 7.56 13.01
CA ASP A 7 19.31 8.85 12.71
C ASP A 7 17.78 8.71 12.62
N ILE A 8 17.24 7.49 12.70
CA ILE A 8 15.81 7.20 12.76
C ILE A 8 15.41 7.07 14.23
N LEU A 9 14.43 7.85 14.69
CA LEU A 9 13.93 7.78 16.07
C LEU A 9 12.64 6.95 16.17
N GLY A 10 11.88 6.84 15.08
CA GLY A 10 10.70 6.01 14.94
C GLY A 10 10.20 6.01 13.51
N ILE A 11 9.27 5.13 13.17
CA ILE A 11 8.71 4.99 11.81
C ILE A 11 7.20 4.76 11.87
N VAL A 12 6.47 5.37 10.93
CA VAL A 12 5.08 5.04 10.63
C VAL A 12 5.01 4.46 9.22
N PHE A 13 4.51 3.24 9.09
CA PHE A 13 4.17 2.63 7.81
C PHE A 13 2.67 2.83 7.55
N SER A 14 2.32 3.40 6.40
CA SER A 14 0.92 3.55 5.96
C SER A 14 0.69 2.70 4.72
N ASP A 15 -0.09 1.63 4.86
CA ASP A 15 -0.39 0.64 3.81
C ASP A 15 0.86 0.23 3.01
N GLY A 16 1.94 -0.08 3.74
CA GLY A 16 3.25 -0.35 3.18
C GLY A 16 3.32 -1.73 2.52
N THR A 17 4.02 -1.83 1.39
CA THR A 17 4.30 -3.13 0.75
C THR A 17 5.46 -3.84 1.44
N ALA A 18 5.18 -4.94 2.13
CA ALA A 18 6.19 -5.71 2.84
C ALA A 18 7.12 -6.50 1.89
N PRO A 19 8.36 -6.81 2.33
CA PRO A 19 9.17 -7.85 1.73
C PRO A 19 8.37 -9.16 1.60
N HIS A 20 8.60 -9.93 0.53
CA HIS A 20 7.87 -11.15 0.16
C HIS A 20 6.42 -10.97 -0.33
N PHE A 21 5.89 -9.74 -0.34
CA PHE A 21 4.59 -9.48 -0.97
C PHE A 21 4.60 -9.95 -2.43
N TRP A 22 5.63 -9.59 -3.20
CA TRP A 22 5.69 -9.90 -4.63
C TRP A 22 6.10 -11.33 -4.97
N SER A 23 6.81 -12.04 -4.09
CA SER A 23 7.03 -13.47 -4.28
C SER A 23 5.74 -14.27 -4.06
N THR A 24 4.81 -13.74 -3.26
CA THR A 24 3.51 -14.37 -2.97
C THR A 24 2.40 -13.94 -3.94
N LEU A 25 2.40 -12.66 -4.34
CA LEU A 25 1.40 -12.05 -5.23
C LEU A 25 2.12 -11.26 -6.33
N PRO A 26 2.83 -11.93 -7.25
CA PRO A 26 3.64 -11.27 -8.26
C PRO A 26 2.77 -10.41 -9.18
N MET A 27 2.96 -9.10 -9.06
CA MET A 27 2.32 -8.08 -9.88
C MET A 27 0.81 -8.31 -10.07
N PHE A 28 0.06 -8.50 -8.98
CA PHE A 28 -1.39 -8.74 -9.03
C PHE A 28 -2.16 -7.81 -9.99
N PRO A 29 -1.96 -6.46 -9.97
CA PRO A 29 -2.64 -5.56 -10.92
C PRO A 29 -2.24 -5.77 -12.38
N MET A 30 -1.20 -6.57 -12.63
CA MET A 30 -0.64 -6.85 -13.94
C MET A 30 -0.92 -8.26 -14.42
N LEU A 31 -1.59 -9.10 -13.61
CA LEU A 31 -2.13 -10.37 -14.07
C LEU A 31 -3.05 -10.13 -15.28
N PRO A 32 -2.95 -10.92 -16.35
CA PRO A 32 -3.77 -10.76 -17.54
C PRO A 32 -5.27 -10.66 -17.23
N GLY A 33 -5.79 -11.55 -16.38
CA GLY A 33 -7.19 -11.53 -15.98
C GLY A 33 -7.59 -10.25 -15.24
N MET A 34 -6.74 -9.74 -14.34
CA MET A 34 -7.00 -8.47 -13.66
C MET A 34 -6.95 -7.27 -14.62
N LYS A 35 -6.00 -7.25 -15.56
CA LYS A 35 -5.94 -6.20 -16.59
C LYS A 35 -7.18 -6.18 -17.46
N ALA A 36 -7.64 -7.36 -17.90
CA ALA A 36 -8.86 -7.49 -18.70
C ALA A 36 -10.08 -6.98 -17.93
N ILE A 37 -10.21 -7.34 -16.65
CA ILE A 37 -11.33 -6.89 -15.80
C ILE A 37 -11.30 -5.37 -15.59
N MET A 38 -10.12 -4.78 -15.39
CA MET A 38 -9.95 -3.35 -15.13
C MET A 38 -10.04 -2.46 -16.38
N GLU A 39 -10.17 -3.05 -17.57
CA GLU A 39 -10.16 -2.30 -18.83
C GLU A 39 -11.25 -1.21 -18.88
N GLY A 40 -10.82 0.01 -19.21
CA GLY A 40 -11.71 1.17 -19.33
C GLY A 40 -12.32 1.68 -18.02
N LEU A 41 -11.86 1.20 -16.85
CA LEU A 41 -12.23 1.77 -15.55
C LEU A 41 -11.30 2.94 -15.20
N ASP A 42 -11.84 4.05 -14.67
CA ASP A 42 -11.02 5.00 -13.93
C ASP A 42 -10.76 4.40 -12.54
N TYR A 43 -9.49 4.12 -12.24
CA TYR A 43 -9.07 3.50 -10.99
C TYR A 43 -9.47 4.33 -9.76
N LYS A 44 -9.14 5.64 -9.73
CA LYS A 44 -9.38 6.51 -8.56
C LYS A 44 -10.88 6.73 -8.33
N GLU A 45 -11.67 6.81 -9.40
CA GLU A 45 -13.12 6.89 -9.28
C GLU A 45 -13.72 5.56 -8.80
N THR A 46 -13.27 4.43 -9.35
CA THR A 46 -13.86 3.12 -9.06
C THR A 46 -13.62 2.68 -7.62
N ILE A 47 -12.43 2.95 -7.07
CA ILE A 47 -12.14 2.65 -5.66
C ILE A 47 -12.80 3.64 -4.70
N GLY A 48 -13.49 4.68 -5.19
CA GLY A 48 -14.17 5.69 -4.39
C GLY A 48 -13.28 6.82 -3.88
N LEU A 49 -11.98 6.83 -4.23
CA LEU A 49 -10.99 7.78 -3.69
C LEU A 49 -11.42 9.24 -3.84
N LYS A 50 -11.93 9.63 -5.01
CA LYS A 50 -12.40 11.00 -5.23
C LYS A 50 -13.59 11.38 -4.36
N ALA A 51 -14.49 10.43 -4.08
CA ALA A 51 -15.70 10.69 -3.31
C ALA A 51 -15.44 10.70 -1.80
N GLU A 52 -14.41 9.98 -1.34
CA GLU A 52 -14.14 9.71 0.07
C GLU A 52 -12.95 10.50 0.61
N THR A 53 -12.17 11.15 -0.25
CA THR A 53 -11.01 11.94 0.16
C THR A 53 -11.40 13.12 1.07
N LYS A 54 -10.51 13.43 2.02
CA LYS A 54 -10.60 14.61 2.88
C LYS A 54 -9.99 15.87 2.27
N LEU A 55 -9.36 15.76 1.09
CA LEU A 55 -8.88 16.92 0.36
C LEU A 55 -10.05 17.80 -0.08
N SER A 56 -9.88 19.11 0.02
CA SER A 56 -10.79 20.07 -0.62
C SER A 56 -10.80 19.87 -2.14
N PRO A 57 -11.85 20.35 -2.85
CA PRO A 57 -11.88 20.31 -4.31
C PRO A 57 -10.63 20.91 -4.97
N GLU A 58 -10.12 22.02 -4.41
CA GLU A 58 -8.93 22.71 -4.89
C GLU A 58 -7.65 21.88 -4.67
N GLU A 59 -7.50 21.27 -3.48
CA GLU A 59 -6.36 20.39 -3.18
C GLU A 59 -6.38 19.12 -4.03
N TRP A 60 -7.57 18.55 -4.27
CA TRP A 60 -7.74 17.38 -5.13
C TRP A 60 -7.36 17.69 -6.59
N ASP A 61 -7.80 18.84 -7.11
CA ASP A 61 -7.42 19.29 -8.45
C ASP A 61 -5.90 19.53 -8.57
N ALA A 62 -5.30 20.19 -7.56
CA ALA A 62 -3.85 20.38 -7.50
C ALA A 62 -3.07 19.05 -7.47
N TYR A 63 -3.53 18.08 -6.67
CA TYR A 63 -2.95 16.74 -6.60
C TYR A 63 -3.02 16.03 -7.96
N GLN A 64 -4.18 16.07 -8.63
CA GLN A 64 -4.36 15.42 -9.94
C GLN A 64 -3.47 16.03 -11.03
N LYS A 65 -3.35 17.38 -11.05
CA LYS A 65 -2.45 18.08 -11.97
C LYS A 65 -0.98 17.74 -11.73
N GLY A 66 -0.58 17.66 -10.45
CA GLY A 66 0.78 17.32 -10.05
C GLY A 66 1.20 15.91 -10.45
N GLU A 67 0.31 14.92 -10.31
CA GLU A 67 0.62 13.53 -10.65
C GLU A 67 0.42 13.16 -12.12
N LYS A 68 -0.77 13.44 -12.68
CA LYS A 68 -1.19 12.90 -13.98
C LYS A 68 -0.78 13.79 -15.15
N GLU A 69 -0.73 15.10 -14.96
CA GLU A 69 -0.59 16.06 -16.07
C GLU A 69 0.84 16.57 -16.25
N ASN A 70 1.63 16.57 -15.17
CA ASN A 70 3.04 16.95 -15.23
C ASN A 70 3.90 15.84 -15.89
N GLU A 71 4.71 16.21 -16.88
CA GLU A 71 5.70 15.31 -17.51
C GLU A 71 6.63 14.65 -16.49
N THR A 72 6.97 15.37 -15.42
CA THR A 72 7.79 14.83 -14.33
C THR A 72 7.10 13.66 -13.63
N GLY A 73 5.80 13.77 -13.35
CA GLY A 73 5.00 12.72 -12.71
C GLY A 73 4.91 11.47 -13.59
N LYS A 74 4.62 11.64 -14.88
CA LYS A 74 4.59 10.53 -15.86
C LYS A 74 5.95 9.80 -15.93
N ARG A 75 7.05 10.56 -15.95
CA ARG A 75 8.41 10.00 -15.96
C ARG A 75 8.73 9.25 -14.66
N GLN A 76 8.29 9.76 -13.51
CA GLN A 76 8.49 9.11 -12.22
C GLN A 76 7.78 7.77 -12.18
N VAL A 77 6.48 7.72 -12.51
CA VAL A 77 5.70 6.47 -12.54
C VAL A 77 6.36 5.44 -13.46
N GLY A 78 6.76 5.83 -14.67
CA GLY A 78 7.44 4.91 -15.60
C GLY A 78 8.74 4.32 -15.03
N LYS A 79 9.53 5.13 -14.32
CA LYS A 79 10.75 4.67 -13.64
C LYS A 79 10.45 3.77 -12.45
N GLU A 80 9.47 4.12 -11.63
CA GLU A 80 9.05 3.31 -10.48
C GLU A 80 8.69 1.90 -10.95
N PHE A 81 7.83 1.76 -11.96
CA PHE A 81 7.48 0.44 -12.52
C PHE A 81 8.69 -0.33 -13.09
N THR A 82 9.68 0.39 -13.65
CA THR A 82 10.90 -0.24 -14.18
C THR A 82 11.77 -0.83 -13.05
N PHE A 83 11.96 -0.09 -11.96
CA PHE A 83 12.84 -0.50 -10.86
C PHE A 83 12.13 -1.31 -9.77
N MET A 84 10.80 -1.34 -9.77
CA MET A 84 10.00 -1.99 -8.74
C MET A 84 10.39 -3.45 -8.53
N PRO A 85 10.43 -4.34 -9.55
CA PRO A 85 10.72 -5.76 -9.32
C PRO A 85 12.09 -6.02 -8.69
N GLU A 86 13.12 -5.33 -9.19
CA GLU A 86 14.50 -5.46 -8.67
C GLU A 86 14.63 -4.90 -7.26
N THR A 87 13.93 -3.81 -6.94
CA THR A 87 13.95 -3.19 -5.60
C THR A 87 13.48 -4.17 -4.54
N PHE A 88 12.41 -4.94 -4.79
CA PHE A 88 11.92 -5.91 -3.82
C PHE A 88 12.89 -7.07 -3.61
N VAL A 89 13.52 -7.56 -4.68
CA VAL A 89 14.58 -8.57 -4.59
C VAL A 89 15.75 -8.07 -3.73
N GLU A 90 16.21 -6.84 -3.96
CA GLU A 90 17.32 -6.25 -3.19
C GLU A 90 16.95 -5.94 -1.73
N VAL A 91 15.71 -5.55 -1.45
CA VAL A 91 15.23 -5.34 -0.08
C VAL A 91 15.11 -6.67 0.67
N GLU A 92 14.62 -7.73 0.03
CA GLU A 92 14.51 -9.07 0.63
C GLU A 92 15.87 -9.63 1.05
N LYS A 93 16.93 -9.41 0.25
CA LYS A 93 18.31 -9.83 0.60
C LYS A 93 18.82 -9.23 1.92
N LYS A 94 18.26 -8.11 2.38
CA LYS A 94 18.67 -7.46 3.63
C LYS A 94 18.09 -8.15 4.87
N ASP A 95 17.09 -9.02 4.70
CA ASP A 95 16.47 -9.82 5.74
C ASP A 95 16.07 -9.01 6.99
N LEU A 96 15.67 -7.74 6.81
CA LEU A 96 15.53 -6.77 7.90
C LEU A 96 14.52 -7.19 8.97
N LEU A 97 13.51 -7.97 8.57
CA LEU A 97 12.40 -8.39 9.43
C LEU A 97 12.73 -9.62 10.29
N ASN A 98 13.84 -10.31 10.04
CA ASN A 98 14.24 -11.50 10.77
C ASN A 98 15.55 -11.32 11.57
N GLN A 99 16.10 -10.10 11.62
CA GLN A 99 17.31 -9.81 12.38
C GLN A 99 17.08 -9.86 13.89
N THR A 100 18.05 -10.40 14.63
CA THR A 100 18.06 -10.41 16.09
C THR A 100 19.38 -9.80 16.60
N PRO A 101 19.35 -8.72 17.39
CA PRO A 101 18.17 -7.95 17.80
C PRO A 101 17.47 -7.26 16.60
N PRO A 102 16.19 -6.84 16.73
CA PRO A 102 15.47 -6.11 15.69
C PRO A 102 16.27 -4.90 15.18
N LYS A 103 16.16 -4.60 13.89
CA LYS A 103 17.02 -3.58 13.24
C LYS A 103 16.92 -2.19 13.87
N LEU A 104 15.75 -1.82 14.38
CA LEU A 104 15.50 -0.53 15.02
C LEU A 104 15.59 -0.60 16.55
N GLY A 105 15.90 -1.78 17.12
CA GLY A 105 15.95 -1.98 18.57
C GLY A 105 14.60 -1.69 19.23
N ASN A 106 14.56 -0.73 20.15
CA ASN A 106 13.36 -0.27 20.86
C ASN A 106 12.68 0.96 20.24
N ARG A 107 13.18 1.48 19.10
CA ARG A 107 12.59 2.67 18.46
C ARG A 107 11.17 2.38 17.99
N PRO A 108 10.16 3.20 18.33
CA PRO A 108 8.77 2.91 18.03
C PRO A 108 8.49 2.73 16.52
N VAL A 109 7.75 1.68 16.18
CA VAL A 109 7.25 1.39 14.84
C VAL A 109 5.73 1.29 14.88
N CYS A 110 5.05 2.19 14.18
CA CYS A 110 3.62 2.11 13.96
C CYS A 110 3.33 1.59 12.55
N VAL A 111 2.35 0.70 12.43
CA VAL A 111 1.86 0.16 11.16
C VAL A 111 0.38 0.45 11.05
N ILE A 112 0.00 1.12 9.98
CA ILE A 112 -1.37 1.44 9.62
C ILE A 112 -1.72 0.61 8.38
N LYS A 113 -2.68 -0.29 8.50
CA LYS A 113 -3.18 -1.13 7.40
C LYS A 113 -4.46 -0.54 6.82
N GLY A 114 -4.52 -0.37 5.50
CA GLY A 114 -5.77 -0.16 4.76
C GLY A 114 -6.45 -1.48 4.37
N ASN A 115 -7.65 -1.40 3.80
CA ASN A 115 -8.39 -2.57 3.29
C ASN A 115 -8.20 -2.74 1.77
N HIS A 116 -6.97 -2.77 1.26
CA HIS A 116 -6.72 -2.71 -0.18
C HIS A 116 -7.40 -3.85 -0.99
N PRO A 117 -7.19 -5.15 -0.70
CA PRO A 117 -7.77 -6.24 -1.47
C PRO A 117 -9.28 -6.38 -1.22
N THR A 118 -9.72 -6.25 0.04
CA THR A 118 -11.14 -6.46 0.43
C THR A 118 -12.04 -5.32 0.00
N ARG A 119 -11.49 -4.13 -0.28
CA ARG A 119 -12.26 -2.92 -0.62
C ARG A 119 -11.95 -2.42 -2.02
N ASP A 120 -10.74 -1.92 -2.26
CA ASP A 120 -10.41 -1.21 -3.49
C ASP A 120 -10.35 -2.17 -4.68
N ILE A 121 -9.63 -3.28 -4.51
CA ILE A 121 -9.52 -4.30 -5.55
C ILE A 121 -10.86 -5.01 -5.77
N GLN A 122 -11.59 -5.31 -4.70
CA GLN A 122 -12.91 -5.91 -4.82
C GLN A 122 -13.88 -5.00 -5.59
N ARG A 123 -13.89 -3.68 -5.32
CA ARG A 123 -14.67 -2.68 -6.08
C ARG A 123 -14.29 -2.65 -7.56
N LEU A 124 -13.00 -2.72 -7.88
CA LEU A 124 -12.51 -2.78 -9.26
C LEU A 124 -13.00 -4.04 -9.97
N TYR A 125 -12.86 -5.19 -9.31
CA TYR A 125 -13.31 -6.47 -9.82
C TYR A 125 -14.81 -6.46 -10.11
N GLU A 126 -15.62 -6.06 -9.13
CA GLU A 126 -17.08 -6.02 -9.24
C GLU A 126 -17.54 -5.07 -10.35
N LYS A 127 -16.98 -3.86 -10.42
CA LYS A 127 -17.35 -2.88 -11.45
C LYS A 127 -16.91 -3.32 -12.84
N GLY A 128 -15.76 -3.97 -12.98
CA GLY A 128 -15.29 -4.55 -14.24
C GLY A 128 -16.20 -5.66 -14.73
N VAL A 129 -16.52 -6.63 -13.85
CA VAL A 129 -17.42 -7.75 -14.18
C VAL A 129 -18.82 -7.26 -14.53
N ALA A 130 -19.35 -6.27 -13.80
CA ALA A 130 -20.66 -5.69 -14.09
C ALA A 130 -20.74 -5.02 -15.48
N ARG A 131 -19.60 -4.58 -16.03
CA ARG A 131 -19.49 -4.05 -17.41
C ARG A 131 -19.32 -5.16 -18.46
N GLY A 132 -19.21 -6.42 -18.04
CA GLY A 132 -18.97 -7.55 -18.92
C GLY A 132 -17.48 -7.78 -19.22
N ASN A 133 -16.56 -7.13 -18.51
CA ASN A 133 -15.13 -7.29 -18.75
C ASN A 133 -14.62 -8.68 -18.34
N GLY A 134 -13.58 -9.16 -19.04
CA GLY A 134 -12.93 -10.45 -18.82
C GLY A 134 -13.78 -11.68 -19.20
N THR A 135 -13.13 -12.76 -19.62
CA THR A 135 -13.77 -14.07 -19.76
C THR A 135 -14.01 -14.71 -18.38
N GLU A 136 -14.68 -15.86 -18.32
CA GLU A 136 -14.83 -16.59 -17.05
C GLU A 136 -13.48 -17.08 -16.50
N GLU A 137 -12.53 -17.40 -17.37
CA GLU A 137 -11.15 -17.73 -17.00
C GLU A 137 -10.42 -16.53 -16.38
N ASP A 138 -10.51 -15.35 -17.01
CA ASP A 138 -9.93 -14.10 -16.47
C ASP A 138 -10.50 -13.77 -15.09
N ARG A 139 -11.83 -13.89 -14.95
CA ARG A 139 -12.54 -13.64 -13.69
C ARG A 139 -12.17 -14.66 -12.62
N LYS A 140 -11.93 -15.92 -12.99
CA LYS A 140 -11.47 -16.94 -12.05
C LYS A 140 -10.06 -16.64 -11.57
N GLU A 141 -9.11 -16.36 -12.48
CA GLU A 141 -7.73 -15.99 -12.12
C GLU A 141 -7.72 -14.79 -11.15
N ALA A 142 -8.49 -13.76 -11.48
CA ALA A 142 -8.66 -12.58 -10.65
C ALA A 142 -9.19 -12.90 -9.25
N ARG A 143 -10.30 -13.65 -9.14
CA ARG A 143 -10.87 -14.02 -7.84
C ARG A 143 -9.91 -14.85 -6.99
N ASP A 144 -9.23 -15.81 -7.60
CA ASP A 144 -8.28 -16.67 -6.90
C ASP A 144 -7.14 -15.81 -6.32
N ALA A 145 -6.61 -14.88 -7.12
CA ALA A 145 -5.54 -14.00 -6.69
C ALA A 145 -5.99 -12.94 -5.64
N ILE A 146 -7.22 -12.42 -5.75
CA ILE A 146 -7.83 -11.57 -4.71
C ILE A 146 -7.94 -12.35 -3.41
N GLY A 147 -8.41 -13.60 -3.46
CA GLY A 147 -8.56 -14.46 -2.28
C GLY A 147 -7.23 -14.66 -1.55
N VAL A 148 -6.15 -14.95 -2.28
CA VAL A 148 -4.80 -15.06 -1.71
C VAL A 148 -4.36 -13.73 -1.09
N TRP A 149 -4.64 -12.59 -1.72
CA TRP A 149 -4.30 -11.29 -1.15
C TRP A 149 -5.06 -11.01 0.14
N ILE A 150 -6.37 -11.22 0.17
CA ILE A 150 -7.18 -11.08 1.39
C ILE A 150 -6.61 -11.94 2.52
N GLU A 151 -6.20 -13.18 2.24
CA GLU A 151 -5.63 -14.09 3.24
C GLU A 151 -4.29 -13.57 3.79
N LYS A 152 -3.42 -13.02 2.93
CA LYS A 152 -2.03 -12.70 3.29
C LYS A 152 -1.78 -11.27 3.73
N GLU A 153 -2.65 -10.32 3.37
CA GLU A 153 -2.44 -8.87 3.58
C GLU A 153 -2.04 -8.51 5.00
N LYS A 154 -2.80 -9.00 5.99
CA LYS A 154 -2.55 -8.68 7.39
C LYS A 154 -1.15 -9.14 7.82
N GLY A 155 -0.75 -10.35 7.45
CA GLY A 155 0.57 -10.88 7.78
C GLY A 155 1.71 -10.09 7.14
N PHE A 156 1.51 -9.56 5.93
CA PHE A 156 2.49 -8.67 5.30
C PHE A 156 2.67 -7.39 6.11
N HIS A 157 1.58 -6.71 6.46
CA HIS A 157 1.67 -5.47 7.25
C HIS A 157 2.22 -5.71 8.66
N GLU A 158 1.75 -6.74 9.37
CA GLU A 158 2.24 -7.10 10.71
C GLU A 158 3.73 -7.42 10.70
N SER A 159 4.29 -7.89 9.57
CA SER A 159 5.71 -8.19 9.47
C SER A 159 6.62 -6.98 9.73
N PHE A 160 6.17 -5.75 9.44
CA PHE A 160 6.93 -4.53 9.74
C PHE A 160 7.12 -4.31 11.24
N LEU A 161 6.23 -4.82 12.09
CA LEU A 161 6.36 -4.71 13.54
C LEU A 161 7.60 -5.44 14.05
N LYS A 162 8.14 -6.42 13.30
CA LYS A 162 9.38 -7.12 13.64
C LYS A 162 10.64 -6.24 13.56
N LEU A 163 10.54 -5.05 12.96
CA LEU A 163 11.68 -4.11 12.89
C LEU A 163 12.05 -3.54 14.26
N SER A 164 11.15 -3.61 15.25
CA SER A 164 11.34 -3.05 16.58
C SER A 164 10.71 -3.93 17.66
N SER A 165 11.20 -3.84 18.89
CA SER A 165 10.52 -4.38 20.06
C SER A 165 9.35 -3.52 20.54
N LYS A 166 9.16 -2.32 19.98
CA LYS A 166 8.12 -1.35 20.33
C LYS A 166 7.20 -1.10 19.14
N GLY A 167 6.18 -1.95 18.99
CA GLY A 167 5.26 -1.95 17.85
C GLY A 167 3.86 -1.43 18.21
N HIS A 168 3.22 -0.74 17.26
CA HIS A 168 1.81 -0.33 17.34
C HIS A 168 1.08 -0.59 16.03
N TRP A 169 -0.18 -1.02 16.14
CA TRP A 169 -1.00 -1.43 15.01
C TRP A 169 -2.28 -0.60 14.95
N ILE A 170 -2.58 -0.08 13.77
CA ILE A 170 -3.81 0.66 13.47
C ILE A 170 -4.45 0.03 12.22
N GLU A 171 -5.76 -0.17 12.27
CA GLU A 171 -6.53 -0.66 11.12
C GLU A 171 -7.46 0.44 10.60
N ALA A 172 -7.21 0.88 9.37
CA ALA A 172 -7.99 1.89 8.66
C ALA A 172 -9.19 1.22 7.99
N THR A 173 -10.28 1.08 8.74
CA THR A 173 -11.44 0.29 8.32
C THR A 173 -12.26 0.93 7.20
N GLN A 174 -12.16 2.26 7.01
CA GLN A 174 -12.93 2.99 5.99
C GLN A 174 -12.11 3.28 4.72
N SER A 175 -10.80 3.01 4.75
CA SER A 175 -9.84 3.26 3.67
C SER A 175 -9.42 1.98 2.96
N GLY A 176 -9.04 2.11 1.68
CA GLY A 176 -8.23 1.12 0.99
C GLY A 176 -6.76 1.51 1.01
N HIS A 177 -6.08 1.48 -0.14
CA HIS A 177 -4.64 1.74 -0.24
C HIS A 177 -4.24 3.16 0.19
N TRP A 178 -5.15 4.13 -0.03
CA TRP A 178 -4.87 5.55 0.09
C TRP A 178 -5.30 6.12 1.45
N VAL A 179 -4.90 5.50 2.56
CA VAL A 179 -5.28 5.91 3.93
C VAL A 179 -5.03 7.39 4.18
N HIS A 180 -3.90 7.92 3.70
CA HIS A 180 -3.53 9.33 3.82
C HIS A 180 -4.48 10.31 3.11
N HIS A 181 -5.33 9.84 2.17
CA HIS A 181 -6.37 10.66 1.55
C HIS A 181 -7.73 10.51 2.22
N THR A 182 -8.06 9.34 2.78
CA THR A 182 -9.42 8.99 3.22
C THR A 182 -9.60 8.95 4.73
N GLU A 183 -8.57 8.57 5.49
CA GLU A 183 -8.51 8.59 6.96
C GLU A 183 -7.16 9.20 7.45
N PRO A 184 -6.80 10.43 7.02
CA PRO A 184 -5.51 11.07 7.36
C PRO A 184 -5.28 11.23 8.87
N GLU A 185 -6.35 11.31 9.66
CA GLU A 185 -6.30 11.35 11.12
C GLU A 185 -5.59 10.13 11.73
N LEU A 186 -5.66 8.96 11.07
CA LEU A 186 -4.96 7.76 11.53
C LEU A 186 -3.44 7.88 11.32
N ILE A 187 -3.01 8.60 10.29
CA ILE A 187 -1.59 8.93 10.10
C ILE A 187 -1.12 9.83 11.24
N VAL A 188 -1.92 10.85 11.59
CA VAL A 188 -1.62 11.76 12.72
C VAL A 188 -1.57 10.99 14.04
N GLU A 189 -2.48 10.04 14.26
CA GLU A 189 -2.48 9.15 15.42
C GLU A 189 -1.20 8.31 15.49
N GLY A 190 -0.82 7.64 14.40
CA GLY A 190 0.42 6.86 14.35
C GLY A 190 1.67 7.70 14.62
N VAL A 191 1.73 8.91 14.06
CA VAL A 191 2.82 9.86 14.32
C VAL A 191 2.84 10.29 15.78
N ARG A 192 1.70 10.67 16.35
CA ARG A 192 1.58 11.05 17.76
C ARG A 192 2.05 9.92 18.68
N TRP A 193 1.58 8.70 18.42
CA TRP A 193 1.99 7.52 19.17
C TRP A 193 3.51 7.32 19.11
N VAL A 194 4.14 7.47 17.93
CA VAL A 194 5.60 7.40 17.81
C VAL A 194 6.28 8.45 18.70
N PHE A 195 5.84 9.72 18.66
CA PHE A 195 6.43 10.80 19.46
C PHE A 195 6.31 10.58 20.96
N GLU A 196 5.14 10.14 21.43
CA GLU A 196 4.89 9.82 22.84
C GLU A 196 5.75 8.66 23.35
N ASN A 197 6.40 7.92 22.45
CA ASN A 197 7.14 6.70 22.75
C ASN A 197 8.64 6.79 22.42
N LEU A 198 9.17 7.98 22.13
CA LEU A 198 10.60 8.20 21.81
C LEU A 198 11.56 8.14 23.00
N GLU A 199 11.06 8.34 24.23
CA GLU A 199 11.90 8.55 25.43
C GLU A 199 11.76 7.44 26.49
N GLU A 200 11.85 6.18 26.08
CA GLU A 200 11.99 5.02 26.98
C GLU A 200 13.13 4.08 26.58
#